data_AF-A0A1F2SZ75-F1
#
_entry.id   AF-A0A1F2SZ75-F1
#
_cell.length_a   1.000
_cell.length_b   1.000
_cell.length_c   1.000
_cell.angle_alpha   90.00
_cell.angle_beta   90.00
_cell.angle_gamma   90.00
#
_symmetry.space_group_name_H-M   'P 1'
#
loop_
_entity.id
_entity.type
_entity.pdbx_description
1 polymer ?
#
loop_
_entity_poly.entity_id
_entity_poly.type
_entity_poly.pdbx_seq_one_letter_code
_entity_poly.pdbx_strand_id
1 'polypeptide(L)'
;MSHIMVEFAFDVVQVAAAAYAPEAYHSFVDYEKPHGFARFLALVYRPIPKVGPFRALRFSVPTPEAERLFLASFTATRERFRQSLDAVSAGRLRLVNTNCDTGRPTARGEYAMADETYDELLGRLADHAFTTVSEPLRANLLAYYGDVDSLPAGTAGERKRSATIRQDLSLLGTGQKP
;
A
#
# COMPACT_ATOMS: atom_id res chain seq x y z
N MET A 1 -7.22 8.67 4.05
CA MET A 1 -6.03 8.18 3.32
C MET A 1 -5.39 9.21 2.38
N SER A 2 -6.12 10.25 1.93
CA SER A 2 -5.57 11.35 1.11
C SER A 2 -4.55 12.25 1.83
N HIS A 3 -4.55 12.31 3.16
CA HIS A 3 -3.64 13.16 3.94
C HIS A 3 -2.21 12.59 4.05
N ILE A 4 -2.07 11.27 4.18
CA ILE A 4 -0.77 10.61 4.42
C ILE A 4 0.15 10.69 3.19
N MET A 5 -0.41 10.63 1.98
CA MET A 5 0.38 10.75 0.75
C MET A 5 0.84 12.17 0.46
N VAL A 6 0.10 13.19 0.92
CA VAL A 6 0.48 14.61 0.71
C VAL A 6 1.63 14.99 1.63
N GLU A 7 1.59 14.57 2.91
CA GLU A 7 2.69 14.82 3.86
C GLU A 7 3.99 14.13 3.42
N PHE A 8 3.93 12.85 3.00
CA PHE A 8 5.11 12.15 2.50
C PHE A 8 5.69 12.80 1.23
N ALA A 9 4.85 13.28 0.31
CA ALA A 9 5.32 13.96 -0.90
C ALA A 9 5.97 15.32 -0.60
N PHE A 10 5.46 16.07 0.39
CA PHE A 10 6.03 17.35 0.79
C PHE A 10 7.39 17.19 1.45
N ASP A 11 7.52 16.21 2.36
CA ASP A 11 8.78 15.89 3.03
C ASP A 11 9.83 15.40 2.04
N VAL A 12 9.44 14.58 1.05
CA VAL A 12 10.34 14.12 -0.01
C VAL A 12 10.78 15.27 -0.92
N VAL A 13 9.92 16.23 -1.22
CA VAL A 13 10.34 17.38 -2.04
C VAL A 13 11.27 18.32 -1.26
N GLN A 14 11.00 18.56 0.03
CA GLN A 14 11.87 19.41 0.86
C GLN A 14 13.24 18.78 1.15
N VAL A 15 13.27 17.47 1.45
CA VAL A 15 14.53 16.74 1.64
C VAL A 15 15.30 16.63 0.31
N ALA A 16 14.62 16.50 -0.84
CA ALA A 16 15.27 16.47 -2.16
C ALA A 16 15.90 17.79 -2.58
N ALA A 17 15.31 18.90 -2.16
CA ALA A 17 15.77 20.23 -2.51
C ALA A 17 16.96 20.70 -1.66
N ALA A 18 17.46 19.88 -0.71
CA ALA A 18 18.35 20.31 0.37
C ALA A 18 17.84 21.56 1.12
N ALA A 19 16.54 21.86 0.96
CA ALA A 19 15.83 22.99 1.55
C ALA A 19 15.07 22.58 2.80
N TYR A 20 15.32 21.36 3.29
CA TYR A 20 14.87 20.91 4.61
C TYR A 20 15.61 21.74 5.67
N ALA A 21 15.02 22.87 6.04
CA ALA A 21 15.57 23.82 6.99
C ALA A 21 15.53 23.22 8.41
N PRO A 22 16.66 22.84 9.01
CA PRO A 22 16.67 22.18 10.33
C PRO A 22 16.12 23.11 11.44
N GLU A 23 16.24 24.43 11.26
CA GLU A 23 15.80 25.42 12.23
C GLU A 23 14.27 25.55 12.33
N ALA A 24 13.53 25.41 11.23
CA ALA A 24 12.07 25.50 11.23
C ALA A 24 11.41 24.29 11.93
N TYR A 25 12.05 23.12 11.86
CA TYR A 25 11.57 21.91 12.53
C TYR A 25 11.65 22.03 14.05
N HIS A 26 12.70 22.66 14.59
CA HIS A 26 12.84 22.88 16.03
C HIS A 26 11.73 23.75 16.64
N SER A 27 11.08 24.61 15.85
CA SER A 27 9.94 25.44 16.31
C SER A 27 8.56 24.80 16.07
N PHE A 28 8.47 23.76 15.24
CA PHE A 28 7.19 23.14 14.87
C PHE A 28 6.84 21.93 15.73
N VAL A 29 7.83 21.15 16.17
CA VAL A 29 7.61 20.17 17.23
C VAL A 29 7.61 20.93 18.55
N ASP A 30 6.44 21.04 19.19
CA ASP A 30 6.33 21.43 20.60
C ASP A 30 7.19 20.46 21.43
N TYR A 31 8.48 20.79 21.60
CA TYR A 31 9.41 19.96 22.34
C TYR A 31 9.04 20.04 23.82
N GLU A 32 8.22 19.10 24.24
CA GLU A 32 7.82 18.96 25.62
C GLU A 32 9.02 18.45 26.44
N LYS A 33 9.48 19.28 27.38
CA LYS A 33 10.64 18.94 28.20
C LYS A 33 10.35 17.65 28.98
N PRO A 34 11.30 16.69 29.06
CA PRO A 34 11.06 15.43 29.75
C PRO A 34 10.70 15.66 31.23
N HIS A 35 9.50 15.22 31.63
CA HIS A 35 9.03 15.27 33.02
C HIS A 35 9.83 14.32 33.94
N GLY A 36 9.61 14.39 35.25
CA GLY A 36 10.42 13.72 36.28
C GLY A 36 10.68 12.22 36.02
N PHE A 37 9.69 11.48 35.53
CA PHE A 37 9.83 10.06 35.23
C PHE A 37 10.77 9.79 34.04
N ALA A 38 10.74 10.62 33.00
CA ALA A 38 11.66 10.51 31.85
C ALA A 38 13.11 10.83 32.27
N ARG A 39 13.31 11.80 33.17
CA ARG A 39 14.64 12.11 33.73
C ARG A 39 15.16 10.98 34.63
N PHE A 40 14.30 10.34 35.39
CA PHE A 40 14.63 9.16 36.20
C PHE A 40 15.00 7.96 35.31
N LEU A 41 14.19 7.64 34.30
CA LEU A 41 14.49 6.60 33.31
C LEU A 41 15.84 6.83 32.61
N ALA A 42 16.15 8.08 32.23
CA ALA A 42 17.45 8.42 31.64
C ALA A 42 18.62 8.13 32.59
N LEU A 43 18.43 8.35 33.90
CA LEU A 43 19.40 8.05 34.96
C LEU A 43 19.60 6.54 35.13
N VAL A 44 18.51 5.76 35.07
CA VAL A 44 18.53 4.28 35.13
C VAL A 44 19.15 3.67 33.87
N TYR A 45 18.94 4.27 32.71
CA TYR A 45 19.44 3.79 31.43
C TYR A 45 20.93 4.08 31.22
N ARG A 46 21.44 5.18 31.82
CA ARG A 46 22.83 5.64 31.68
C ARG A 46 23.90 4.59 31.98
N PRO A 47 23.79 3.72 33.01
CA PRO A 47 24.78 2.69 33.28
C PRO A 47 24.60 1.39 32.47
N ILE A 48 23.52 1.20 31.71
CA ILE A 48 23.23 -0.07 31.02
C ILE A 48 24.27 -0.29 29.90
N PRO A 49 25.10 -1.34 29.98
CA PRO A 49 26.11 -1.61 28.97
C PRO A 49 25.45 -2.11 27.69
N LYS A 50 25.69 -1.43 26.56
CA LYS A 50 25.06 -1.71 25.24
C LYS A 50 25.68 -2.93 24.53
N VAL A 51 25.93 -4.01 25.27
CA VAL A 51 26.53 -5.27 24.81
C VAL A 51 25.65 -6.45 25.24
N GLY A 52 25.76 -7.59 24.55
CA GLY A 52 24.96 -8.79 24.87
C GLY A 52 23.44 -8.56 24.70
N PRO A 53 22.58 -8.94 25.68
CA PRO A 53 21.12 -8.84 25.56
C PRO A 53 20.60 -7.40 25.39
N PHE A 54 21.43 -6.39 25.68
CA PHE A 54 21.11 -4.97 25.55
C PHE A 54 21.67 -4.33 24.26
N ARG A 55 22.07 -5.11 23.25
CA ARG A 55 22.59 -4.58 21.96
C ARG A 55 21.55 -3.77 21.17
N ALA A 56 20.26 -4.12 21.27
CA ALA A 56 19.16 -3.44 20.57
C ALA A 56 18.98 -1.96 21.02
N LEU A 57 19.52 -1.60 22.18
CA LEU A 57 19.51 -0.26 22.76
C LEU A 57 20.60 0.67 22.18
N ARG A 58 21.42 0.17 21.26
CA ARG A 58 22.42 0.95 20.53
C ARG A 58 21.77 1.57 19.28
N PHE A 59 21.85 2.90 19.19
CA PHE A 59 21.55 3.63 17.96
C PHE A 59 22.48 3.12 16.85
N SER A 60 21.92 2.48 15.83
CA SER A 60 22.66 2.01 14.67
C SER A 60 22.67 3.13 13.64
N VAL A 61 23.83 3.75 13.43
CA VAL A 61 24.02 4.66 12.32
C VAL A 61 23.89 3.84 11.03
N PRO A 62 23.06 4.26 10.04
CA PRO A 62 22.98 3.59 8.76
C PRO A 62 24.37 3.38 8.18
N THR A 63 24.65 2.20 7.61
CA THR A 63 25.91 1.98 6.90
C THR A 63 25.96 2.89 5.68
N PRO A 64 27.15 3.24 5.14
CA PRO A 64 27.24 4.00 3.89
C PRO A 64 26.45 3.36 2.73
N GLU A 65 26.35 2.04 2.73
CA GLU A 65 25.50 1.30 1.78
C GLU A 65 24.00 1.56 2.01
N ALA A 66 23.53 1.52 3.26
CA ALA A 66 22.13 1.82 3.59
C ALA A 66 21.77 3.28 3.26
N GLU A 67 22.68 4.23 3.53
CA GLU A 67 22.52 5.63 3.14
C GLU A 67 22.43 5.79 1.61
N ARG A 68 23.29 5.10 0.85
CA ARG A 68 23.22 5.08 -0.62
C ARG A 68 21.91 4.50 -1.14
N LEU A 69 21.45 3.38 -0.58
CA LEU A 69 20.18 2.76 -0.96
C LEU A 69 18.99 3.67 -0.64
N PHE A 70 19.04 4.37 0.50
CA PHE A 70 18.03 5.36 0.87
C PHE A 70 18.00 6.55 -0.10
N LEU A 71 19.15 7.15 -0.40
CA LEU A 71 19.23 8.25 -1.37
C LEU A 71 18.78 7.82 -2.78
N ALA A 72 19.10 6.59 -3.18
CA ALA A 72 18.67 6.01 -4.45
C ALA A 72 17.15 5.82 -4.50
N SER A 73 16.54 5.26 -3.44
CA SER A 73 15.09 5.04 -3.38
C SER A 73 14.31 6.36 -3.40
N PHE A 74 14.86 7.37 -2.73
CA PHE A 74 14.29 8.69 -2.68
C PHE A 74 14.34 9.40 -4.04
N THR A 75 15.48 9.35 -4.71
CA THR A 75 15.64 9.87 -6.08
C THR A 75 14.69 9.18 -7.06
N ALA A 76 14.58 7.84 -6.98
CA ALA A 76 13.66 7.06 -7.80
C ALA A 76 12.18 7.41 -7.53
N THR A 77 11.81 7.60 -6.26
CA THR A 77 10.45 7.98 -5.86
C THR A 77 10.08 9.35 -6.40
N ARG A 78 10.97 10.35 -6.28
CA ARG A 78 10.77 11.69 -6.83
C ARG A 78 10.56 11.65 -8.35
N GLU A 79 11.40 10.91 -9.07
CA GLU A 79 11.29 10.84 -10.53
C GLU A 79 10.01 10.11 -10.98
N ARG A 80 9.64 9.01 -10.31
CA ARG A 80 8.38 8.31 -10.58
C ARG A 80 7.17 9.21 -10.32
N PHE A 81 7.21 10.03 -9.27
CA PHE A 81 6.15 10.98 -8.96
C PHE A 81 6.04 12.07 -10.02
N ARG A 82 7.17 12.64 -10.45
CA ARG A 82 7.22 13.62 -11.54
C ARG A 82 6.61 13.08 -12.83
N GLN A 83 6.99 11.86 -13.22
CA GLN A 83 6.40 11.17 -14.38
C GLN A 83 4.89 10.93 -14.24
N SER A 84 4.43 10.66 -13.01
CA SER A 84 3.00 10.50 -12.73
C SER A 84 2.27 11.83 -12.90
N LEU A 85 2.83 12.95 -12.43
CA LEU A 85 2.28 14.28 -12.64
C LEU A 85 2.23 14.66 -14.12
N ASP A 86 3.30 14.41 -14.87
CA ASP A 86 3.34 14.63 -16.33
C ASP A 86 2.28 13.78 -17.06
N ALA A 87 2.03 12.56 -16.57
CA ALA A 87 1.00 11.69 -17.12
C ALA A 87 -0.42 12.19 -16.77
N VAL A 88 -0.64 12.75 -15.58
CA VAL A 88 -1.90 13.38 -15.19
C VAL A 88 -2.17 14.60 -16.07
N SER A 89 -1.19 15.50 -16.23
CA SER A 89 -1.36 16.72 -17.03
C SER A 89 -1.66 16.42 -18.50
N ALA A 90 -1.16 15.29 -19.02
CA ALA A 90 -1.43 14.83 -20.37
C ALA A 90 -2.68 13.92 -20.48
N GLY A 91 -3.39 13.64 -19.39
CA GLY A 91 -4.60 12.79 -19.39
C GLY A 91 -4.33 11.31 -19.68
N ARG A 92 -3.11 10.82 -19.42
CA ARG A 92 -2.61 9.47 -19.77
C ARG A 92 -2.13 8.69 -18.55
N LEU A 93 -2.40 9.16 -17.33
CA LEU A 93 -2.09 8.41 -16.12
C LEU A 93 -2.87 7.09 -16.12
N ARG A 94 -2.15 5.97 -16.01
CA ARG A 94 -2.75 4.64 -15.81
C ARG A 94 -2.31 4.11 -14.47
N LEU A 95 -3.25 3.98 -13.55
CA LEU A 95 -3.03 3.30 -12.27
C LEU A 95 -3.40 1.83 -12.46
N VAL A 96 -2.39 0.98 -12.44
CA VAL A 96 -2.60 -0.48 -12.43
C VAL A 96 -3.02 -0.87 -11.02
N ASN A 97 -3.94 -1.83 -10.89
CA ASN A 97 -4.28 -2.39 -9.59
C ASN A 97 -3.09 -3.20 -9.06
N THR A 98 -2.35 -2.63 -8.12
CA THR A 98 -1.16 -3.25 -7.54
C THR A 98 -1.33 -3.47 -6.05
N ASN A 99 -0.79 -4.58 -5.56
CA ASN A 99 -0.69 -4.87 -4.14
C ASN A 99 0.21 -3.82 -3.46
N CYS A 100 -0.26 -3.24 -2.35
CA CYS A 100 0.43 -2.16 -1.63
C CYS A 100 1.76 -2.60 -1.00
N ASP A 101 1.86 -3.87 -0.60
CA ASP A 101 3.06 -4.39 0.08
C ASP A 101 4.15 -4.78 -0.92
N THR A 102 3.77 -5.24 -2.12
CA THR A 102 4.71 -5.79 -3.10
C THR A 102 4.94 -4.90 -4.32
N GLY A 103 4.02 -3.96 -4.59
CA GLY A 103 4.03 -3.12 -5.78
C GLY A 103 3.77 -3.86 -7.10
N ARG A 104 3.39 -5.15 -7.04
CA ARG A 104 3.09 -5.99 -8.21
C ARG A 104 1.59 -5.97 -8.52
N PRO A 105 1.17 -6.26 -9.77
CA PRO A 105 -0.24 -6.43 -10.09
C PRO A 105 -0.91 -7.43 -9.15
N THR A 106 -2.08 -7.09 -8.62
CA THR A 106 -2.82 -7.97 -7.72
C THR A 106 -3.35 -9.18 -8.49
N ALA A 107 -3.06 -10.39 -8.02
CA ALA A 107 -3.64 -11.62 -8.56
C ALA A 107 -4.41 -12.40 -7.48
N ARG A 108 -5.45 -13.12 -7.91
CA ARG A 108 -6.23 -13.99 -7.03
C ARG A 108 -5.35 -15.07 -6.40
N GLY A 109 -5.58 -15.37 -5.14
CA GLY A 109 -4.82 -16.37 -4.37
C GLY A 109 -3.51 -15.85 -3.75
N GLU A 110 -3.05 -14.64 -4.10
CA GLU A 110 -1.88 -14.04 -3.45
C GLU A 110 -2.21 -13.45 -2.07
N TYR A 111 -3.44 -12.96 -1.88
CA TYR A 111 -3.86 -12.30 -0.65
C TYR A 111 -5.33 -12.57 -0.34
N ALA A 112 -5.58 -13.35 0.73
CA ALA A 112 -6.92 -13.83 1.08
C ALA A 112 -7.95 -12.71 1.29
N MET A 113 -7.57 -11.59 1.90
CA MET A 113 -8.49 -10.47 2.12
C MET A 113 -8.86 -9.76 0.81
N ALA A 114 -7.96 -9.70 -0.17
CA ALA A 114 -8.32 -9.22 -1.50
C ALA A 114 -9.32 -10.18 -2.17
N ASP A 115 -9.07 -11.49 -2.10
CA ASP A 115 -10.00 -12.48 -2.66
C ASP A 115 -11.39 -12.33 -2.04
N GLU A 116 -11.48 -12.31 -0.72
CA GLU A 116 -12.74 -12.10 0.01
C GLU A 116 -13.44 -10.81 -0.41
N THR A 117 -12.71 -9.71 -0.54
CA THR A 117 -13.27 -8.42 -0.97
C THR A 117 -13.81 -8.48 -2.40
N TYR A 118 -13.09 -9.13 -3.32
CA TYR A 118 -13.55 -9.32 -4.69
C TYR A 118 -14.79 -10.20 -4.78
N ASP A 119 -14.84 -11.26 -3.98
CA ASP A 119 -15.98 -12.17 -3.90
C ASP A 119 -17.23 -11.49 -3.32
N GLU A 120 -17.06 -10.65 -2.30
CA GLU A 120 -18.15 -9.83 -1.77
C GLU A 120 -18.63 -8.78 -2.78
N LEU A 121 -17.70 -8.09 -3.45
CA LEU A 121 -18.03 -7.11 -4.47
C LEU A 121 -18.81 -7.75 -5.63
N LEU A 122 -18.35 -8.90 -6.14
CA LEU A 122 -19.01 -9.62 -7.21
C LEU A 122 -20.44 -10.00 -6.83
N GLY A 123 -20.64 -10.56 -5.64
CA GLY A 123 -21.97 -10.94 -5.14
C GLY A 123 -22.90 -9.73 -5.01
N ARG A 124 -22.42 -8.62 -4.43
CA ARG A 124 -23.22 -7.38 -4.32
C ARG A 124 -23.63 -6.80 -5.67
N LEU A 125 -22.76 -6.90 -6.67
CA LEU A 125 -23.08 -6.46 -8.03
C LEU A 125 -24.06 -7.42 -8.71
N ALA A 126 -23.97 -8.73 -8.44
CA ALA A 126 -24.89 -9.74 -8.92
C ALA A 126 -26.31 -9.55 -8.38
N ASP A 127 -26.46 -9.14 -7.11
CA ASP A 127 -27.75 -8.80 -6.49
C ASP A 127 -28.50 -7.67 -7.25
N HIS A 128 -27.75 -6.82 -7.96
CA HIS A 128 -28.28 -5.74 -8.80
C HIS A 128 -28.18 -6.04 -10.31
N ALA A 129 -28.03 -7.32 -10.67
CA ALA A 129 -27.90 -7.81 -12.05
C ALA A 129 -26.85 -7.05 -12.88
N PHE A 130 -25.79 -6.55 -12.23
CA PHE A 130 -24.72 -5.76 -12.83
C PHE A 130 -25.18 -4.51 -13.60
N THR A 131 -26.37 -3.98 -13.30
CA THR A 131 -27.01 -2.87 -14.04
C THR A 131 -26.24 -1.55 -14.01
N THR A 132 -25.43 -1.32 -12.97
CA THR A 132 -24.67 -0.08 -12.75
C THR A 132 -23.17 -0.25 -12.95
N VAL A 133 -22.71 -1.40 -13.46
CA VAL A 133 -21.29 -1.71 -13.60
C VAL A 133 -20.70 -1.01 -14.82
N SER A 134 -19.68 -0.19 -14.59
CA SER A 134 -18.89 0.43 -15.65
C SER A 134 -18.01 -0.59 -16.36
N GLU A 135 -17.74 -0.38 -17.66
CA GLU A 135 -16.85 -1.25 -18.44
C GLU A 135 -15.46 -1.45 -17.82
N PRO A 136 -14.79 -0.42 -17.27
CA PRO A 136 -13.52 -0.61 -16.58
C PRO A 136 -13.61 -1.54 -15.36
N LEU A 137 -14.71 -1.47 -14.60
CA LEU A 137 -14.92 -2.33 -13.43
C LEU A 137 -15.22 -3.77 -13.87
N ARG A 138 -16.04 -3.95 -14.91
CA ARG A 138 -16.29 -5.27 -15.53
C ARG A 138 -14.99 -5.93 -15.97
N ALA A 139 -14.15 -5.20 -16.72
CA ALA A 139 -12.86 -5.69 -17.17
C ALA A 139 -11.92 -6.05 -16.01
N ASN A 140 -11.93 -5.26 -14.93
CA ASN A 140 -11.15 -5.55 -13.74
C ASN A 140 -11.60 -6.84 -13.03
N LEU A 141 -12.91 -7.05 -12.86
CA LEU A 141 -13.46 -8.27 -12.27
C LEU A 141 -13.08 -9.50 -13.11
N LEU A 142 -13.31 -9.44 -14.43
CA LEU A 142 -12.96 -10.53 -15.34
C LEU A 142 -11.45 -10.85 -15.31
N ALA A 143 -10.60 -9.82 -15.29
CA ALA A 143 -9.16 -10.00 -15.18
C ALA A 143 -8.71 -10.57 -13.82
N TYR A 144 -9.38 -10.18 -12.72
CA TYR A 144 -9.05 -10.67 -11.39
C TYR A 144 -9.35 -12.15 -11.20
N TYR A 145 -10.53 -12.58 -11.66
CA TYR A 145 -10.95 -13.97 -11.59
C TYR A 145 -10.25 -14.85 -12.63
N GLY A 146 -9.89 -14.29 -13.79
CA GLY A 146 -9.06 -14.93 -14.80
C GLY A 146 -9.55 -16.34 -15.15
N ASP A 147 -8.73 -17.34 -14.85
CA ASP A 147 -9.09 -18.75 -15.00
C ASP A 147 -10.04 -19.20 -13.87
N VAL A 148 -11.34 -19.20 -14.18
CA VAL A 148 -12.40 -19.62 -13.25
C VAL A 148 -12.35 -21.11 -12.89
N ASP A 149 -11.61 -21.92 -13.64
CA ASP A 149 -11.42 -23.35 -13.33
C ASP A 149 -10.36 -23.56 -12.25
N SER A 150 -9.49 -22.57 -12.02
CA SER A 150 -8.50 -22.58 -10.94
C SER A 150 -9.08 -22.30 -9.54
N LEU A 151 -10.38 -22.03 -9.43
CA LEU A 151 -11.03 -21.70 -8.17
C LEU A 151 -10.96 -22.85 -7.14
N PRO A 152 -10.77 -22.57 -5.84
CA PRO A 152 -10.68 -23.60 -4.80
C PRO A 152 -11.88 -24.56 -4.76
N ALA A 153 -11.62 -25.84 -4.55
CA ALA A 153 -12.64 -26.90 -4.54
C ALA A 153 -12.39 -28.02 -3.51
N GLY A 154 -11.44 -27.84 -2.59
CA GLY A 154 -11.04 -28.85 -1.61
C GLY A 154 -12.15 -29.17 -0.61
N THR A 155 -12.85 -28.15 -0.11
CA THR A 155 -13.95 -28.32 0.86
C THR A 155 -15.34 -28.16 0.22
N ALA A 156 -16.39 -28.65 0.90
CA ALA A 156 -17.77 -28.44 0.45
C ALA A 156 -18.15 -26.95 0.40
N GLY A 157 -17.66 -26.16 1.35
CA GLY A 157 -17.84 -24.71 1.39
C GLY A 157 -17.16 -24.02 0.20
N GLU A 158 -15.92 -24.39 -0.10
CA GLU A 158 -15.19 -23.90 -1.27
C GLU A 158 -15.90 -24.25 -2.58
N ARG A 159 -16.36 -25.49 -2.73
CA ARG A 159 -17.12 -25.89 -3.93
C ARG A 159 -18.39 -25.07 -4.12
N LYS A 160 -19.14 -24.84 -3.04
CA LYS A 160 -20.34 -24.00 -3.07
C LYS A 160 -20.00 -22.56 -3.45
N ARG A 161 -18.99 -21.97 -2.80
CA ARG A 161 -18.51 -20.61 -3.07
C ARG A 161 -18.04 -20.45 -4.53
N SER A 162 -17.21 -21.36 -5.01
CA SER A 162 -16.71 -21.38 -6.39
C SER A 162 -17.84 -21.59 -7.41
N ALA A 163 -18.89 -22.35 -7.08
CA ALA A 163 -20.07 -22.47 -7.93
C ALA A 163 -20.83 -21.13 -8.04
N THR A 164 -21.04 -20.44 -6.92
CA THR A 164 -21.66 -19.10 -6.91
C THR A 164 -20.86 -18.10 -7.74
N ILE A 165 -19.54 -18.04 -7.54
CA ILE A 165 -18.65 -17.16 -8.32
C ILE A 165 -18.78 -17.41 -9.82
N ARG A 166 -18.76 -18.68 -10.26
CA ARG A 166 -18.91 -19.02 -11.69
C ARG A 166 -20.27 -18.57 -12.23
N GLN A 167 -21.33 -18.73 -11.46
CA GLN A 167 -22.66 -18.24 -11.83
C GLN A 167 -22.65 -16.72 -12.01
N ASP A 168 -22.12 -15.98 -11.04
CA ASP A 168 -22.10 -14.52 -11.07
C ASP A 168 -21.23 -13.99 -12.22
N LEU A 169 -20.08 -14.62 -12.49
CA LEU A 169 -19.23 -14.29 -13.64
C LEU A 169 -19.91 -14.58 -14.98
N SER A 170 -20.73 -15.64 -15.08
CA SER A 170 -21.51 -15.92 -16.28
C SER A 170 -22.55 -14.81 -16.55
N LEU A 171 -23.20 -14.31 -15.50
CA LEU A 171 -24.13 -13.19 -15.58
C LEU A 171 -23.41 -11.89 -15.95
N LEU A 172 -22.22 -11.66 -15.40
CA LEU A 172 -21.36 -10.54 -15.78
C LEU A 172 -20.95 -10.60 -17.27
N GLY A 173 -20.68 -11.78 -17.82
CA GLY A 173 -20.27 -11.94 -19.23
C GLY A 173 -21.39 -11.70 -20.26
N THR A 174 -22.65 -11.91 -19.90
CA THR A 174 -23.79 -11.82 -20.83
C THR A 174 -24.26 -10.39 -21.14
N GLY A 175 -23.79 -9.38 -20.40
CA GLY A 175 -24.11 -7.96 -20.64
C GLY A 175 -23.44 -7.32 -21.86
N GLN A 176 -22.61 -8.07 -22.59
CA GLN A 176 -21.89 -7.60 -23.77
C GLN A 176 -22.82 -7.67 -25.00
N LYS A 177 -23.64 -6.64 -25.21
CA LYS A 177 -24.31 -6.42 -26.50
C LYS A 177 -23.26 -5.88 -27.50
N PRO A 178 -23.20 -6.40 -28.74
CA PRO A 178 -22.28 -5.91 -29.77
C PRO A 178 -22.49 -4.43 -30.10
#